data_AF-A0A482XBQ0-F1
#
_entry.id   AF-A0A482XBQ0-F1
#
_cell.length_a   1.000
_cell.length_b   1.000
_cell.length_c   1.000
_cell.angle_alpha   90.00
_cell.angle_beta   90.00
_cell.angle_gamma   90.00
#
_symmetry.space_group_name_H-M   'P 1'
#
loop_
_entity.id
_entity.type
_entity.pdbx_description
1 polymer ?
#
loop_
_entity_poly.entity_id
_entity_poly.type
_entity_poly.pdbx_seq_one_letter_code
_entity_poly.pdbx_strand_id
1 'polypeptide(L)'
;MCTSNHILHLSHLPCFSVKVCVDAGQELSLRYGCQFYEVSAAESYAGVSLAFQSLLREARSVQLLRAMPIRRKLGVNSVSKVLGTIFGQNKSRDRNGKKRPSLSI
;
A
#
# COMPACT_ATOMS: atom_id res chain seq x y z
N MET A 1 -29.04 -1.00 33.82
CA MET A 1 -28.68 -2.43 33.75
C MET A 1 -29.27 -2.98 32.47
N CYS A 2 -28.51 -2.97 31.37
CA CYS A 2 -28.91 -3.65 30.15
C CYS A 2 -28.83 -5.16 30.41
N THR A 3 -29.94 -5.85 30.22
CA THR A 3 -30.06 -7.29 30.47
C THR A 3 -29.08 -8.05 29.58
N SER A 4 -28.11 -8.73 30.20
CA SER A 4 -27.06 -9.52 29.53
C SER A 4 -27.58 -10.64 28.63
N ASN A 5 -28.87 -10.99 28.71
CA ASN A 5 -29.43 -12.11 27.97
C ASN A 5 -29.75 -11.78 26.50
N HIS A 6 -29.90 -10.50 26.12
CA HIS A 6 -30.31 -10.14 24.77
C HIS A 6 -29.16 -10.07 23.75
N ILE A 7 -27.92 -9.93 24.24
CA ILE A 7 -26.73 -9.78 23.40
C ILE A 7 -26.12 -11.16 23.07
N LEU A 8 -26.15 -12.10 24.03
CA LEU A 8 -25.61 -13.45 23.85
C LEU A 8 -26.35 -14.27 22.79
N HIS A 9 -27.61 -13.93 22.52
CA HIS A 9 -28.40 -14.68 21.54
C HIS A 9 -28.16 -14.25 20.09
N LEU A 10 -27.52 -13.11 19.83
CA LEU A 10 -27.42 -12.53 18.49
C LEU A 10 -26.31 -13.17 17.63
N SER A 11 -25.22 -13.66 18.24
CA SER A 11 -24.05 -14.20 17.51
C SER A 11 -24.20 -15.65 17.04
N HIS A 12 -25.30 -16.32 17.38
CA HIS A 12 -25.62 -17.69 16.93
C HIS A 12 -26.98 -17.78 16.23
N LEU A 13 -27.57 -16.63 15.86
CA LEU A 13 -28.81 -16.65 15.10
C LEU A 13 -28.55 -17.17 13.69
N PRO A 14 -29.37 -18.12 13.21
CA PRO A 14 -29.30 -18.54 11.82
C PRO A 14 -29.57 -17.36 10.89
N CYS A 15 -29.03 -17.42 9.67
CA CYS A 15 -29.13 -16.36 8.66
C CYS A 15 -30.56 -15.80 8.49
N PHE A 16 -31.61 -16.61 8.64
CA PHE A 16 -33.01 -16.16 8.53
C PHE A 16 -33.48 -15.23 9.66
N SER A 17 -32.79 -15.18 10.79
CA SER A 17 -33.17 -14.40 11.96
C SER A 17 -32.27 -13.16 12.18
N VAL A 18 -31.23 -13.00 11.37
CA VAL A 18 -30.38 -11.80 11.32
C VAL A 18 -30.76 -10.94 10.12
N LYS A 19 -30.63 -9.62 10.25
CA LYS A 19 -30.92 -8.70 9.14
C LYS A 19 -29.90 -8.80 8.00
N VAL A 20 -28.69 -9.24 8.31
CA VAL A 20 -27.58 -9.38 7.37
C VAL A 20 -26.86 -10.67 7.70
N CYS A 21 -26.75 -11.55 6.71
CA CYS A 21 -26.01 -12.80 6.85
C CYS A 21 -24.52 -12.58 6.56
N VAL A 22 -23.70 -13.44 7.15
CA VAL A 22 -22.24 -13.44 6.98
C VAL A 22 -21.84 -13.45 5.51
N ASP A 23 -22.50 -14.29 4.71
CA ASP A 23 -22.25 -14.42 3.28
C ASP A 23 -22.44 -13.10 2.51
N ALA A 24 -23.46 -12.32 2.87
CA ALA A 24 -23.71 -11.02 2.25
C ALA A 24 -22.61 -9.99 2.60
N GLY A 25 -22.13 -10.01 3.85
CA GLY A 25 -21.00 -9.19 4.29
C GLY A 25 -19.71 -9.56 3.55
N GLN A 26 -19.45 -10.87 3.41
CA GLN A 26 -18.30 -11.40 2.70
C GLN A 26 -18.34 -11.09 1.20
N GLU A 27 -19.49 -11.24 0.55
CA GLU A 27 -19.65 -10.92 -0.87
C GLU A 27 -19.36 -9.44 -1.15
N LEU A 28 -19.88 -8.55 -0.31
CA LEU A 28 -19.62 -7.11 -0.42
C LEU A 28 -18.16 -6.78 -0.21
N SER A 29 -17.48 -7.44 0.74
CA SER A 29 -16.06 -7.19 1.01
C SER A 29 -15.20 -7.54 -0.20
N LEU A 30 -15.48 -8.68 -0.85
CA LEU A 30 -14.83 -9.07 -2.09
C LEU A 30 -15.12 -8.07 -3.22
N ARG A 31 -16.38 -7.64 -3.35
CA ARG A 31 -16.81 -6.68 -4.39
C ARG A 31 -16.08 -5.34 -4.28
N TYR A 32 -15.84 -4.85 -3.07
CA TYR A 32 -15.17 -3.57 -2.83
C TYR A 32 -13.68 -3.70 -2.51
N GLY A 33 -13.14 -4.91 -2.49
CA GLY A 33 -11.73 -5.18 -2.21
C GLY A 33 -11.32 -4.78 -0.79
N CYS A 34 -12.19 -4.97 0.21
CA CYS A 34 -11.89 -4.71 1.61
C CYS A 34 -11.95 -5.99 2.47
N GLN A 35 -11.29 -5.94 3.62
CA GLN A 35 -11.33 -7.02 4.59
C GLN A 35 -12.66 -7.02 5.35
N PHE A 36 -13.14 -8.21 5.70
CA PHE A 36 -14.37 -8.40 6.49
C PHE A 36 -14.06 -9.28 7.70
N TYR A 37 -14.60 -8.88 8.86
CA TYR A 37 -14.49 -9.59 10.12
C TYR A 37 -15.82 -9.54 10.85
N GLU A 38 -16.46 -10.70 11.04
CA GLU A 38 -17.60 -10.82 11.95
C GLU A 38 -17.08 -11.07 13.36
N VAL A 39 -17.31 -10.12 14.26
CA VAL A 39 -16.85 -10.19 15.65
C VAL A 39 -17.93 -9.66 16.58
N SER A 40 -18.15 -10.36 17.69
CA SER A 40 -19.01 -9.89 18.77
C SER A 40 -18.16 -9.35 19.90
N ALA A 41 -18.29 -8.05 20.19
CA ALA A 41 -17.60 -7.41 21.32
C ALA A 41 -18.04 -7.97 22.68
N ALA A 42 -19.23 -8.57 22.75
CA ALA A 42 -19.73 -9.22 23.95
C ALA A 42 -19.21 -10.65 24.12
N GLU A 43 -18.74 -11.28 23.05
CA GLU A 43 -18.30 -12.67 23.07
C GLU A 43 -16.81 -12.80 23.37
N SER A 44 -15.96 -12.02 22.70
CA SER A 44 -14.51 -12.14 22.89
C SER A 44 -13.73 -10.91 22.49
N TYR A 45 -12.87 -10.45 23.41
CA TYR A 45 -11.88 -9.41 23.14
C TYR A 45 -10.84 -9.83 22.08
N ALA A 46 -10.53 -11.12 21.97
CA ALA A 46 -9.49 -11.61 21.07
C ALA A 46 -9.88 -11.42 19.60
N GLY A 47 -11.13 -11.73 19.23
CA GLY A 47 -11.64 -11.55 17.86
C GLY A 47 -11.67 -10.07 17.45
N VAL A 48 -12.17 -9.22 18.35
CA VAL A 48 -12.17 -7.76 18.14
C VAL A 48 -10.73 -7.24 17.98
N SER A 49 -9.82 -7.66 18.85
CA SER A 49 -8.41 -7.23 18.79
C SER A 49 -7.75 -7.62 17.48
N LEU A 50 -8.01 -8.82 16.97
CA LEU A 50 -7.47 -9.29 15.69
C LEU A 50 -7.96 -8.40 14.54
N ALA A 51 -9.26 -8.09 14.49
CA ALA A 51 -9.83 -7.22 13.45
C ALA A 51 -9.18 -5.82 13.45
N PHE A 52 -9.01 -5.21 14.63
CA PHE A 52 -8.34 -3.91 14.75
C PHE A 52 -6.85 -3.98 14.38
N GLN A 53 -6.14 -5.04 14.79
CA GLN A 53 -4.73 -5.20 14.45
C GLN A 53 -4.52 -5.34 12.93
N SER A 54 -5.36 -6.12 12.24
CA SER A 54 -5.34 -6.24 10.79
C SER A 54 -5.56 -4.89 10.10
N LEU A 55 -6.57 -4.14 10.54
CA LEU A 55 -6.88 -2.81 9.99
C LEU A 55 -5.71 -1.82 10.17
N LEU A 56 -5.12 -1.76 11.37
CA LEU A 56 -4.00 -0.85 11.65
C LEU A 56 -2.76 -1.21 10.84
N ARG A 57 -2.48 -2.50 10.66
CA ARG A 57 -1.37 -2.99 9.82
C ARG A 57 -1.56 -2.57 8.36
N GLU A 58 -2.77 -2.71 7.83
CA GLU A 58 -3.10 -2.30 6.46
C GLU A 58 -3.02 -0.77 6.29
N ALA A 59 -3.63 0.00 7.19
CA ALA A 59 -3.59 1.45 7.13
C ALA A 59 -2.15 1.98 7.14
N ARG A 60 -1.29 1.39 7.99
CA ARG A 60 0.14 1.72 8.05
C ARG A 60 0.87 1.33 6.77
N SER A 61 0.60 0.16 6.18
CA SER A 61 1.25 -0.26 4.94
C SER A 61 0.90 0.68 3.79
N VAL A 62 -0.38 1.07 3.67
CA VAL A 62 -0.85 2.04 2.68
C VAL A 62 -0.21 3.42 2.91
N GLN A 63 -0.13 3.88 4.16
CA GLN A 63 0.54 5.13 4.49
C GLN A 63 2.02 5.10 4.10
N LEU A 64 2.74 4.01 4.40
CA LEU A 64 4.14 3.85 4.03
C LEU A 64 4.32 3.82 2.51
N LEU A 65 3.47 3.09 1.78
CA LEU A 65 3.50 3.08 0.31
C LEU A 65 3.30 4.48 -0.29
N ARG A 66 2.40 5.28 0.29
CA ARG A 66 2.18 6.67 -0.12
C ARG A 66 3.31 7.61 0.29
N ALA A 67 3.93 7.37 1.44
CA ALA A 67 5.03 8.16 1.97
C ALA A 67 6.38 7.80 1.32
N MET A 68 6.50 6.64 0.67
CA MET A 68 7.67 6.35 -0.15
C MET A 68 7.75 7.42 -1.24
N PRO A 69 8.88 8.12 -1.39
CA PRO A 69 9.06 8.98 -2.53
C PRO A 69 8.87 8.11 -3.77
N ILE A 70 7.85 8.41 -4.57
CA ILE A 70 7.77 7.97 -5.97
C ILE A 70 9.19 8.17 -6.46
N ARG A 71 9.91 7.09 -6.80
CA ARG A 71 11.23 7.24 -7.41
C ARG A 71 11.01 8.07 -8.67
N ARG A 72 11.14 9.40 -8.56
CA ARG A 72 11.47 10.25 -9.70
C ARG A 72 12.75 9.63 -10.16
N LYS A 73 12.69 8.91 -11.28
CA LYS A 73 13.84 8.26 -11.90
C LYS A 73 15.02 9.22 -11.76
N LEU A 74 15.93 8.91 -10.83
CA LEU A 74 17.26 9.49 -10.80
C LEU A 74 17.86 9.06 -12.12
N GLY A 75 17.97 10.01 -13.04
CA GLY A 75 18.62 9.87 -14.33
C GLY A 75 18.13 8.66 -15.13
N VAL A 76 17.29 8.91 -16.12
CA VAL A 76 17.44 8.15 -17.36
C VAL A 76 18.85 8.46 -17.86
N ASN A 77 19.83 7.69 -17.37
CA ASN A 77 21.08 7.43 -18.06
C ASN A 77 20.66 6.65 -19.31
N SER A 78 20.08 7.41 -20.25
CA SER A 78 19.63 6.93 -21.52
C SER A 78 20.83 6.22 -22.13
N VAL A 79 20.58 5.02 -22.64
CA VAL A 79 21.53 4.17 -23.37
C VAL A 79 22.28 4.98 -24.46
N SER A 80 21.79 6.17 -24.82
CA SER A 80 22.48 7.24 -25.55
C SER A 80 23.92 7.55 -25.07
N LYS A 81 24.24 7.51 -23.76
CA LYS A 81 25.63 7.73 -23.29
C LYS A 81 26.55 6.53 -23.53
N VAL A 82 26.01 5.31 -23.55
CA VAL A 82 26.79 4.08 -23.79
C VAL A 82 27.11 3.91 -25.28
N LEU A 83 26.23 4.37 -26.18
CA LEU A 83 26.51 4.40 -27.61
C LEU A 83 27.56 5.45 -28.00
N GLY A 84 27.62 6.58 -27.27
CA GLY A 84 28.63 7.62 -27.50
C GLY A 84 30.06 7.18 -27.20
N THR A 85 30.26 6.21 -26.29
CA THR A 85 31.58 5.64 -25.99
C THR A 85 32.03 4.57 -26.98
N ILE A 86 31.10 3.95 -27.73
CA ILE A 86 31.41 2.88 -28.68
C ILE A 86 31.54 3.44 -30.11
N PHE A 87 30.78 4.47 -30.48
CA PHE A 87 30.82 5.11 -31.81
C PHE A 87 31.69 6.38 -31.88
N GLY A 88 32.33 6.78 -30.78
CA GLY A 88 33.05 8.05 -30.66
C GLY A 88 34.53 8.05 -31.05
N GLN A 89 35.13 6.90 -31.36
CA GLN A 89 36.48 6.88 -31.94
C GLN A 89 36.36 6.99 -33.46
N ASN A 90 36.39 8.21 -33.98
CA ASN A 90 36.95 8.59 -35.29
C ASN A 90 36.55 10.02 -35.66
N LYS A 91 37.05 11.02 -34.93
CA LYS A 91 37.37 12.33 -35.55
C LYS A 91 38.65 12.86 -34.95
N SER A 92 39.74 12.68 -35.69
CA SER A 92 40.85 13.60 -35.73
C SER A 92 40.30 15.04 -35.70
N ARG A 93 40.46 15.72 -34.57
CA ARG A 93 40.43 17.18 -34.49
C ARG A 93 41.38 17.63 -33.40
N ASP A 94 42.53 18.05 -33.90
CA ASP A 94 43.21 19.28 -33.51
C ASP A 94 43.24 19.67 -32.04
N ARG A 95 44.47 19.64 -31.55
CA ARG A 95 45.01 20.52 -30.53
C ARG A 95 44.67 21.98 -30.85
N ASN A 96 43.55 22.52 -30.35
CA ASN A 96 43.44 23.95 -30.13
C ASN A 96 42.33 24.29 -29.14
N GLY A 97 42.63 25.19 -28.21
CA GLY A 97 41.98 25.27 -26.91
C GLY A 97 40.55 25.79 -26.89
N LYS A 98 39.90 25.61 -25.72
CA LYS A 98 39.13 26.66 -25.03
C LYS A 98 38.65 26.20 -23.64
N LYS A 99 39.29 26.82 -22.65
CA LYS A 99 38.72 27.40 -21.41
C LYS A 99 38.14 26.46 -20.33
N ARG A 100 38.95 26.33 -19.28
CA ARG A 100 38.63 26.04 -17.87
C ARG A 100 37.35 26.79 -17.42
N PRO A 101 36.35 26.16 -16.78
CA PRO A 101 35.39 26.90 -15.97
C PRO A 101 36.06 27.25 -14.65
N SER A 102 36.24 28.55 -14.37
CA SER A 102 36.58 29.01 -13.02
C SER A 102 35.36 28.84 -12.12
N LEU A 103 35.52 28.05 -11.05
CA LEU A 103 34.58 28.03 -9.93
C LEU A 103 34.97 29.16 -8.98
N SER A 104 34.05 30.10 -8.73
CA SER A 104 34.07 30.93 -7.52
C SER A 104 33.46 30.13 -6.38
N ILE A 105 34.14 30.13 -5.23
CA ILE A 105 33.64 29.65 -3.92
C ILE A 105 32.53 30.59 -3.44
#